data_AF-A0A9Q1ILJ9-F1
#
_entry.id   AF-A0A9Q1ILJ9-F1
#
_cell.length_a   1.000
_cell.length_b   1.000
_cell.length_c   1.000
_cell.angle_alpha   90.00
_cell.angle_beta   90.00
_cell.angle_gamma   90.00
#
_symmetry.space_group_name_H-M   'P 1'
#
loop_
_entity.id
_entity.type
_entity.pdbx_description
1 polymer ?
#
loop_
_entity_poly.entity_id
_entity_poly.type
_entity_poly.pdbx_seq_one_letter_code
_entity_poly.pdbx_strand_id
1 'polypeptide(L)'
;MTVEVEKSSIIGLNEDHLRLNDPTCTPISNSTHVIAAMSLSSCGTQLTEDANNLIFTNEIMSYDKLGDVITRKHQVEIGFSCMYPKKGRVSLEFRAHKIPFVFTEKGFGKFTYQFEFFHSILYNKMVDPNFYPIEVALKEMLYIEIQATSSVANTVLFVESCRATPVDDPNYHIFYDIFENG
;
A
#
# COMPACT_ATOMS: atom_id res chain seq x y z
N MET A 1 8.39 4.34 11.08
CA MET A 1 9.00 4.04 12.39
C MET A 1 8.78 5.25 13.28
N THR A 2 8.17 5.03 14.45
CA THR A 2 7.86 6.09 15.41
C THR A 2 8.33 5.63 16.78
N VAL A 3 9.11 6.47 17.45
CA VAL A 3 9.60 6.22 18.81
C VAL A 3 9.19 7.39 19.67
N GLU A 4 8.63 7.09 20.85
CA GLU A 4 8.21 8.06 21.85
C GLU A 4 9.00 7.81 23.12
N VAL A 5 9.73 8.81 23.59
CA VAL A 5 10.56 8.73 24.79
C VAL A 5 10.03 9.69 25.83
N GLU A 6 9.70 9.17 27.02
CA GLU A 6 9.22 9.98 28.12
C GLU A 6 10.34 10.89 28.66
N LYS A 7 10.07 12.20 28.76
CA LYS A 7 11.07 13.19 29.20
C LYS A 7 11.54 12.97 30.63
N SER A 8 10.65 12.49 31.50
CA SER A 8 10.95 12.21 32.90
C SER A 8 11.99 11.11 33.07
N SER A 9 12.14 10.23 32.07
CA SER A 9 13.08 9.11 32.08
C SER A 9 14.52 9.56 31.79
N ILE A 10 14.73 10.81 31.33
CA ILE A 10 16.06 11.32 30.95
C ILE A 10 16.34 12.64 31.66
N ILE A 11 17.27 12.60 32.60
CA ILE A 11 17.68 13.78 33.37
C ILE A 11 18.55 14.69 32.49
N GLY A 12 18.17 15.97 32.40
CA GLY A 12 18.96 16.97 31.67
C GLY A 12 18.75 16.98 30.16
N LEU A 13 17.66 16.38 29.67
CA LEU A 13 17.26 16.41 28.25
C LEU A 13 17.01 17.86 27.80
N ASN A 14 17.71 18.29 26.75
CA ASN A 14 17.46 19.56 26.08
C ASN A 14 16.86 19.30 24.70
N GLU A 15 15.57 19.58 24.56
CA GLU A 15 14.76 19.26 23.39
C GLU A 15 15.21 19.98 22.11
N ASP A 16 15.73 21.21 22.25
CA ASP A 16 16.17 22.03 21.13
C ASP A 16 17.52 21.58 20.54
N HIS A 17 18.16 20.62 21.21
CA HIS A 17 19.51 20.15 20.92
C HIS A 17 19.50 18.65 20.58
N LEU A 18 18.39 18.11 20.08
CA LEU A 18 18.27 16.73 19.65
C LEU A 18 18.27 16.62 18.13
N ARG A 19 18.91 15.56 17.62
CA ARG A 19 18.90 15.17 16.22
C ARG A 19 18.91 13.66 16.09
N LEU A 20 18.59 13.18 14.90
CA LEU A 20 18.81 11.78 14.52
C LEU A 20 20.19 11.60 13.88
N ASN A 21 20.47 10.39 13.39
CA ASN A 21 21.70 10.09 12.62
C ASN A 21 21.92 11.08 11.46
N ASP A 22 20.84 11.49 10.79
CA ASP A 22 20.87 12.62 9.86
C ASP A 22 20.69 13.95 10.63
N PRO A 23 21.66 14.88 10.55
CA PRO A 23 21.58 16.16 11.24
C PRO A 23 20.43 17.06 10.81
N THR A 24 19.82 16.81 9.65
CA THR A 24 18.65 17.57 9.17
C THR A 24 17.34 17.11 9.83
N CYS A 25 17.33 15.95 10.47
CA CYS A 25 16.15 15.41 11.13
C CYS A 25 16.18 15.70 12.64
N THR A 26 15.27 16.57 13.08
CA THR A 26 15.07 16.90 14.49
C THR A 26 13.81 16.23 15.04
N PRO A 27 13.88 15.52 16.18
CA PRO A 27 12.70 15.01 16.87
C PRO A 27 11.74 16.13 17.28
N ILE A 28 10.46 15.81 17.33
CA ILE A 28 9.41 16.73 17.80
C ILE A 28 9.20 16.48 19.29
N SER A 29 8.86 17.51 20.05
CA SER A 29 8.60 17.37 21.48
C SER A 29 7.19 17.84 21.83
N ASN A 30 6.49 17.06 22.67
CA ASN A 30 5.20 17.45 23.25
C ASN A 30 5.34 17.68 24.77
N SER A 31 4.27 17.79 25.55
CA SER A 31 4.40 18.07 26.99
C SER A 31 5.12 16.97 27.79
N THR A 32 5.05 15.71 27.37
CA THR A 32 5.53 14.55 28.15
C THR A 32 6.59 13.72 27.44
N HIS A 33 6.67 13.77 26.11
CA HIS A 33 7.49 12.91 25.28
C HIS A 33 8.29 13.69 24.23
N VAL A 34 9.45 13.13 23.88
CA VAL A 34 10.14 13.39 22.62
C VAL A 34 9.76 12.30 21.63
N ILE A 35 9.37 12.71 20.42
CA ILE A 35 8.82 11.87 19.37
C ILE A 35 9.70 11.97 18.14
N ALA A 36 10.23 10.83 17.70
CA ALA A 36 10.95 10.70 16.44
C ALA A 36 10.13 9.85 15.47
N ALA A 37 9.61 10.47 14.41
CA ALA A 37 8.82 9.80 13.38
C ALA A 37 9.52 9.92 12.02
N MET A 38 9.85 8.77 11.41
CA MET A 38 10.58 8.72 10.14
C MET A 38 10.23 7.48 9.32
N SER A 39 10.51 7.52 8.02
CA SER A 39 10.48 6.32 7.17
C SER A 39 11.70 5.43 7.43
N LEU A 40 11.61 4.15 7.07
CA LEU A 40 12.70 3.18 7.27
C LEU A 40 13.97 3.50 6.48
N SER A 41 13.89 4.36 5.45
CA SER A 41 15.01 4.74 4.59
C SER A 41 15.43 6.21 4.72
N SER A 42 14.86 6.96 5.67
CA SER A 42 15.15 8.39 5.88
C SER A 42 15.89 8.65 7.19
N CYS A 43 16.30 9.90 7.40
CA CYS A 43 16.91 10.37 8.64
C CYS A 43 18.16 9.61 9.09
N GLY A 44 18.94 9.08 8.14
CA GLY A 44 20.16 8.34 8.44
C GLY A 44 19.91 6.97 9.05
N THR A 45 18.71 6.41 8.87
CA THR A 45 18.39 5.05 9.31
C THR A 45 19.29 4.04 8.59
N GLN A 46 19.94 3.16 9.35
CA GLN A 46 20.81 2.13 8.81
C GLN A 46 20.04 0.81 8.71
N LEU A 47 20.25 0.08 7.61
CA LEU A 47 19.70 -1.25 7.40
C LEU A 47 20.79 -2.30 7.62
N THR A 48 20.52 -3.23 8.53
CA THR A 48 21.31 -4.44 8.72
C THR A 48 20.40 -5.66 8.59
N GLU A 49 20.99 -6.83 8.33
CA GLU A 49 20.23 -8.04 8.02
C GLU A 49 20.85 -9.24 8.74
N ASP A 50 20.03 -10.01 9.45
CA ASP A 50 20.42 -11.31 10.01
C ASP A 50 19.81 -12.46 9.17
N ALA A 51 19.89 -13.72 9.60
CA ALA A 51 19.32 -14.84 8.82
C ALA A 51 17.80 -14.72 8.56
N ASN A 52 17.05 -14.14 9.49
CA ASN A 52 15.59 -14.16 9.52
C ASN A 52 14.93 -12.77 9.45
N ASN A 53 15.67 -11.68 9.69
CA ASN A 53 15.13 -10.34 9.88
C ASN A 53 15.91 -9.27 9.11
N LEU A 54 15.19 -8.22 8.71
CA LEU A 54 15.71 -6.91 8.34
C LEU A 54 15.64 -6.02 9.58
N ILE A 55 16.76 -5.43 9.98
CA ILE A 55 16.89 -4.64 11.21
C ILE A 55 17.23 -3.21 10.83
N PHE A 56 16.29 -2.30 11.08
CA PHE A 56 16.47 -0.88 10.85
C PHE A 56 16.86 -0.20 12.16
N THR A 57 18.01 0.46 12.20
CA THR A 57 18.56 1.11 13.39
C THR A 57 18.69 2.61 13.17
N ASN A 58 18.39 3.38 14.20
CA ASN A 58 18.64 4.82 14.23
C ASN A 58 18.77 5.25 15.70
N GLU A 59 19.12 6.51 15.94
CA GLU A 59 19.49 7.00 17.25
C GLU A 59 19.05 8.45 17.43
N ILE A 60 18.52 8.75 18.61
CA ILE A 60 18.31 10.14 19.04
C ILE A 60 19.55 10.56 19.83
N MET A 61 20.28 11.55 19.32
CA MET A 61 21.47 12.07 19.98
C MET A 61 21.38 13.58 20.25
N SER A 62 21.96 13.99 21.37
CA SER A 62 22.20 15.40 21.66
C SER A 62 23.33 15.95 20.79
N TYR A 63 23.20 17.20 20.31
CA TYR A 63 24.26 17.89 19.59
C TYR A 63 24.52 19.29 20.16
N ASP A 64 25.76 19.75 19.97
CA ASP A 64 26.18 21.09 20.37
C ASP A 64 26.15 22.05 19.17
N LYS A 65 25.65 23.26 19.38
CA LYS A 65 25.64 24.31 18.33
C LYS A 65 27.03 24.92 18.23
N LEU A 66 27.49 25.16 16.99
CA LEU A 66 28.77 25.83 16.71
C LEU A 66 28.74 27.25 17.31
N GLY A 67 29.41 27.44 18.45
CA GLY A 67 29.42 28.69 19.23
C GLY A 67 29.36 28.48 20.75
N ASP A 68 28.91 27.31 21.23
CA ASP A 68 28.92 26.95 22.65
C ASP A 68 30.33 26.48 23.07
N VAL A 69 31.17 27.41 23.55
CA VAL A 69 32.61 27.17 23.87
C VAL A 69 32.83 26.23 25.08
N ILE A 70 31.80 25.93 25.89
CA ILE A 70 31.90 25.01 27.04
C ILE A 70 30.65 24.11 27.09
N THR A 71 30.79 22.82 26.83
CA THR A 71 29.68 21.85 26.81
C THR A 71 29.69 21.01 28.08
N ARG A 72 28.93 21.45 29.10
CA ARG A 72 28.68 20.71 30.36
C ARG A 72 27.27 20.09 30.40
N LYS A 73 26.70 19.79 29.23
CA LYS A 73 25.35 19.23 29.11
C LYS A 73 25.44 17.71 29.11
N HIS A 74 24.43 17.04 29.68
CA HIS A 74 24.35 15.58 29.64
C HIS A 74 24.19 15.16 28.18
N GLN A 75 25.11 14.33 27.70
CA GLN A 75 25.01 13.74 26.36
C GLN A 75 23.93 12.67 26.40
N VAL A 76 22.92 12.84 25.56
CA VAL A 76 21.82 11.90 25.40
C VAL A 76 22.07 11.12 24.12
N GLU A 77 22.01 9.80 24.22
CA GLU A 77 22.19 8.87 23.12
C GLU A 77 21.20 7.73 23.31
N ILE A 78 20.20 7.65 22.44
CA ILE A 78 19.08 6.72 22.55
C ILE A 78 19.00 5.95 21.23
N GLY A 79 19.70 4.81 21.19
CA GLY A 79 19.59 3.86 20.09
C GLY A 79 18.24 3.16 20.09
N PHE A 80 17.61 3.07 18.92
CA PHE A 80 16.38 2.30 18.72
C PHE A 80 16.47 1.47 17.44
N SER A 81 15.73 0.37 17.42
CA SER A 81 15.69 -0.52 16.27
C SER A 81 14.30 -1.10 16.02
N CYS A 82 13.98 -1.32 14.75
CA CYS A 82 12.78 -2.02 14.31
C CYS A 82 13.19 -3.24 13.48
N MET A 83 12.76 -4.43 13.93
CA MET A 83 13.05 -5.69 13.25
C MET A 83 11.82 -6.15 12.46
N TYR A 84 12.02 -6.43 11.17
CA TYR A 84 11.00 -6.98 10.28
C TYR A 84 11.40 -8.38 9.84
N PRO A 85 10.58 -9.41 10.06
CA PRO A 85 10.90 -10.76 9.58
C PRO A 85 10.89 -10.79 8.05
N LYS A 86 11.90 -11.43 7.45
CA LYS A 86 11.99 -11.63 5.99
C LYS A 86 10.88 -12.53 5.44
N LYS A 87 10.27 -13.33 6.31
CA LYS A 87 9.17 -14.23 5.99
C LYS A 87 7.94 -13.79 6.79
N GLY A 88 6.93 -13.30 6.10
CA GLY A 88 5.63 -12.98 6.68
C GLY A 88 4.55 -13.91 6.13
N ARG A 89 3.56 -14.26 6.97
CA ARG A 89 2.28 -14.78 6.47
C ARG A 89 1.42 -13.57 6.12
N VAL A 90 1.25 -13.33 4.82
CA VAL A 90 0.35 -12.28 4.33
C VAL A 90 -1.04 -12.89 4.16
N SER A 91 -2.03 -12.37 4.88
CA SER A 91 -3.43 -12.55 4.50
C SER A 91 -3.77 -11.51 3.44
N LEU A 92 -3.89 -11.94 2.19
CA LEU A 92 -4.43 -11.12 1.12
C LEU A 92 -5.95 -11.09 1.30
N GLU A 93 -6.52 -9.90 1.51
CA GLU A 93 -7.94 -9.70 1.27
C GLU A 93 -8.20 -9.90 -0.22
N PHE A 94 -8.84 -11.02 -0.58
CA PHE A 94 -9.31 -11.27 -1.93
C PHE A 94 -10.52 -10.39 -2.20
N ARG A 95 -10.39 -9.42 -3.11
CA ARG A 95 -11.53 -8.67 -3.64
C ARG A 95 -12.03 -9.38 -4.89
N ALA A 96 -13.15 -10.07 -4.75
CA ALA A 96 -13.79 -10.79 -5.86
C ALA A 96 -14.35 -9.83 -6.94
N HIS A 97 -14.74 -8.61 -6.56
CA HIS A 97 -15.14 -7.57 -7.51
C HIS A 97 -13.91 -6.88 -8.12
N LYS A 98 -13.81 -6.90 -9.45
CA LYS A 98 -12.71 -6.24 -10.17
C LYS A 98 -13.08 -4.78 -10.46
N ILE A 99 -12.18 -3.87 -10.11
CA ILE A 99 -12.30 -2.46 -10.49
C ILE A 99 -12.22 -2.28 -12.02
N PRO A 100 -12.84 -1.21 -12.58
CA PRO A 100 -12.79 -0.93 -14.00
C PRO A 100 -11.35 -0.90 -14.53
N PHE A 101 -11.10 -1.57 -15.65
CA PHE A 101 -9.78 -1.61 -16.28
C PHE A 101 -9.58 -0.37 -17.14
N VAL A 102 -8.52 0.38 -16.86
CA VAL A 102 -8.19 1.63 -17.56
C VAL A 102 -6.82 1.48 -18.20
N PHE A 103 -6.73 1.70 -19.50
CA PHE A 103 -5.44 1.78 -20.20
C PHE A 103 -5.39 3.00 -21.11
N THR A 104 -4.17 3.44 -21.39
CA THR A 104 -3.91 4.60 -22.25
C THR A 104 -2.90 4.18 -23.31
N GLU A 105 -3.34 4.24 -24.57
CA GLU A 105 -2.51 3.88 -25.71
C GLU A 105 -1.98 5.14 -26.38
N LYS A 106 -0.68 5.18 -26.64
CA LYS A 106 -0.01 6.38 -27.17
C LYS A 106 -0.54 6.69 -28.57
N GLY A 107 -1.29 7.78 -28.71
CA GLY A 107 -1.89 8.22 -29.98
C GLY A 107 -3.37 7.85 -30.15
N PHE A 108 -3.93 6.96 -29.31
CA PHE A 108 -5.34 6.54 -29.37
C PHE A 108 -6.15 6.95 -28.13
N GLY A 109 -5.51 7.57 -27.13
CA GLY A 109 -6.19 8.14 -25.98
C GLY A 109 -6.47 7.12 -24.86
N LYS A 110 -7.42 7.47 -24.00
CA LYS A 110 -7.80 6.68 -22.82
C LYS A 110 -9.03 5.83 -23.12
N PHE A 111 -8.96 4.57 -22.72
CA PHE A 111 -10.04 3.59 -22.80
C PHE A 111 -10.29 3.01 -21.40
N THR A 112 -11.56 2.84 -21.06
CA THR A 112 -11.99 2.21 -19.81
C THR A 112 -12.98 1.10 -20.14
N TYR A 113 -12.73 -0.10 -19.61
CA TYR A 113 -13.64 -1.23 -19.71
C TYR A 113 -14.20 -1.57 -18.33
N GLN A 114 -15.48 -1.89 -18.31
CA GLN A 114 -16.17 -2.37 -17.13
C GLN A 114 -16.86 -3.69 -17.46
N PHE A 115 -16.72 -4.68 -16.58
CA PHE A 115 -17.30 -6.01 -16.72
C PHE A 115 -18.11 -6.26 -15.45
N GLU A 116 -19.43 -6.38 -15.58
CA GLU A 116 -20.32 -6.41 -14.41
C GLU A 116 -21.45 -7.42 -14.54
N PHE A 117 -21.89 -7.91 -13.39
CA PHE A 117 -23.07 -8.73 -13.26
C PHE A 117 -24.32 -7.87 -13.04
N PHE A 118 -25.44 -8.33 -13.59
CA PHE A 118 -26.73 -7.68 -13.52
C PHE A 118 -27.78 -8.64 -12.99
N HIS A 119 -28.82 -8.09 -12.35
CA HIS A 119 -29.89 -8.90 -11.78
C HIS A 119 -30.86 -9.48 -12.81
N SER A 120 -30.89 -8.96 -14.05
CA SER A 120 -31.83 -9.40 -15.08
C SER A 120 -31.34 -9.08 -16.49
N ILE A 121 -32.00 -9.68 -17.48
CA ILE A 121 -31.80 -9.44 -18.92
C ILE A 121 -32.02 -7.98 -19.36
N LEU A 122 -32.59 -7.14 -18.51
CA LEU A 122 -32.79 -5.73 -18.82
C LEU A 122 -31.52 -4.89 -18.67
N TYR A 123 -30.46 -5.44 -18.04
CA TYR A 123 -29.18 -4.76 -17.81
C TYR A 123 -29.30 -3.36 -17.17
N ASN A 124 -30.36 -3.13 -16.39
CA ASN A 124 -30.65 -1.82 -15.80
C ASN A 124 -30.14 -1.64 -14.37
N LYS A 125 -29.89 -2.75 -13.67
CA LYS A 125 -29.44 -2.77 -12.28
C LYS A 125 -28.28 -3.75 -12.12
N MET A 126 -27.09 -3.16 -12.03
CA MET A 126 -25.86 -3.85 -11.68
C MET A 126 -25.95 -4.43 -10.25
N VAL A 127 -25.32 -5.58 -10.04
CA VAL A 127 -25.14 -6.19 -8.71
C VAL A 127 -24.23 -5.30 -7.86
N ASP A 128 -24.62 -5.02 -6.63
CA ASP A 128 -23.82 -4.18 -5.73
C ASP A 128 -22.43 -4.82 -5.49
N PRO A 129 -21.32 -4.08 -5.67
CA PRO A 129 -19.97 -4.57 -5.41
C PRO A 129 -19.77 -5.21 -4.03
N ASN A 130 -20.57 -4.83 -3.03
CA ASN A 130 -20.50 -5.40 -1.68
C ASN A 130 -21.03 -6.85 -1.59
N PHE A 131 -21.76 -7.34 -2.59
CA PHE A 131 -22.26 -8.72 -2.64
C PHE A 131 -21.33 -9.68 -3.38
N TYR A 132 -20.13 -9.25 -3.78
CA TYR A 132 -19.14 -10.16 -4.36
C TYR A 132 -18.37 -10.91 -3.25
N PRO A 133 -18.02 -12.19 -3.45
CA PRO A 133 -18.34 -13.02 -4.61
C PRO A 133 -19.83 -13.36 -4.69
N ILE A 134 -20.39 -13.32 -5.91
CA ILE A 134 -21.82 -13.55 -6.13
C ILE A 134 -22.12 -15.03 -5.90
N GLU A 135 -23.05 -15.32 -4.99
CA GLU A 135 -23.59 -16.65 -4.77
C GLU A 135 -24.75 -16.90 -5.74
N VAL A 136 -24.67 -17.98 -6.51
CA VAL A 136 -25.71 -18.37 -7.48
C VAL A 136 -26.07 -19.84 -7.36
N ALA A 137 -27.32 -20.17 -7.62
CA ALA A 137 -27.78 -21.55 -7.64
C ALA A 137 -27.40 -22.25 -8.96
N LEU A 138 -27.26 -23.58 -8.93
CA LEU A 138 -27.08 -24.37 -10.14
C LEU A 138 -28.26 -24.15 -11.11
N LYS A 139 -27.96 -23.90 -12.38
CA LYS A 139 -28.91 -23.57 -13.47
C LYS A 139 -29.53 -22.18 -13.36
N GLU A 140 -29.08 -21.33 -12.45
CA GLU A 140 -29.43 -19.92 -12.44
C GLU A 140 -28.76 -19.20 -13.63
N MET A 141 -29.52 -18.34 -14.31
CA MET A 141 -29.00 -17.55 -15.43
C MET A 141 -28.24 -16.33 -14.92
N LEU A 142 -26.99 -16.20 -15.35
CA LEU A 142 -26.15 -15.03 -15.08
C LEU A 142 -26.31 -14.01 -16.20
N TYR A 143 -26.51 -12.75 -15.84
CA TYR A 143 -26.55 -11.63 -16.77
C TYR A 143 -25.28 -10.82 -16.59
N ILE A 144 -24.47 -10.75 -17.64
CA ILE A 144 -23.14 -10.13 -17.62
C ILE A 144 -23.05 -9.14 -18.77
N GLU A 145 -22.57 -7.93 -18.51
CA GLU A 145 -22.32 -6.92 -19.55
C GLU A 145 -20.86 -6.45 -19.51
N ILE A 146 -20.31 -6.20 -20.70
CA ILE A 146 -19.04 -5.52 -20.87
C ILE A 146 -19.29 -4.18 -21.54
N GLN A 147 -18.97 -3.09 -20.84
CA GLN A 147 -19.11 -1.74 -21.35
C GLN A 147 -17.74 -1.09 -21.54
N ALA A 148 -17.54 -0.45 -22.69
CA ALA A 148 -16.36 0.35 -22.97
C ALA A 148 -16.71 1.84 -23.02
N THR A 149 -15.88 2.67 -22.41
CA THR A 149 -15.88 4.13 -22.63
C THR A 149 -14.54 4.55 -23.21
N SER A 150 -14.59 5.37 -24.26
CA SER A 150 -13.41 5.87 -24.96
C SER A 150 -13.47 7.38 -25.11
N SER A 151 -12.29 8.00 -25.07
CA SER A 151 -12.12 9.42 -25.43
C SER A 151 -12.19 9.67 -26.94
N VAL A 152 -12.15 8.62 -27.77
CA VAL A 152 -12.21 8.70 -29.23
C VAL A 152 -13.60 8.36 -29.74
N ALA A 153 -14.19 9.27 -30.52
CA ALA A 153 -15.50 9.09 -31.14
C ALA A 153 -15.52 7.88 -32.11
N ASN A 154 -16.68 7.25 -32.26
CA ASN A 154 -16.91 6.08 -33.13
C ASN A 154 -16.05 4.84 -32.79
N THR A 155 -15.53 4.75 -31.57
CA THR A 155 -14.92 3.52 -31.06
C THR A 155 -16.02 2.52 -30.70
N VAL A 156 -15.87 1.27 -31.12
CA VAL A 156 -16.73 0.15 -30.70
C VAL A 156 -15.91 -0.90 -29.97
N LEU A 157 -16.52 -1.54 -28.96
CA LEU A 157 -15.93 -2.70 -28.29
C LEU A 157 -16.26 -3.95 -29.10
N PHE A 158 -15.24 -4.77 -29.34
CA PHE A 158 -15.38 -6.09 -29.94
C PHE A 158 -14.76 -7.11 -28.98
N VAL A 159 -15.53 -8.14 -28.61
CA VAL A 159 -15.11 -9.14 -27.63
C VAL A 159 -14.89 -10.45 -28.36
N GLU A 160 -13.61 -10.80 -28.56
CA GLU A 160 -13.20 -11.97 -29.35
C GLU A 160 -13.53 -13.30 -28.66
N SER A 161 -13.32 -13.39 -27.35
CA SER A 161 -13.61 -14.58 -26.57
C SER A 161 -13.88 -14.24 -25.10
N CYS A 162 -14.61 -15.11 -24.43
CA CYS A 162 -14.82 -15.02 -22.98
C CYS A 162 -14.73 -16.42 -22.38
N ARG A 163 -13.97 -16.53 -21.28
CA ARG A 163 -13.74 -17.79 -20.57
C ARG A 163 -13.80 -17.59 -19.07
N ALA A 164 -14.16 -18.65 -18.36
CA ALA A 164 -14.17 -18.73 -16.90
C ALA A 164 -13.05 -19.65 -16.41
N THR A 165 -12.39 -19.24 -15.32
CA THR A 165 -11.35 -20.01 -14.62
C THR A 165 -11.76 -20.21 -13.16
N PRO A 166 -11.41 -21.34 -12.52
CA PRO A 166 -11.76 -21.59 -11.12
C PRO A 166 -10.97 -20.73 -10.13
N VAL A 167 -9.94 -20.03 -10.61
CA VAL A 167 -9.08 -19.12 -9.84
C VAL A 167 -8.81 -17.85 -10.66
N ASP A 168 -8.33 -16.79 -10.00
CA ASP A 168 -7.96 -15.53 -10.64
C ASP A 168 -6.60 -15.61 -11.38
N ASP A 169 -6.51 -16.54 -12.33
CA ASP A 169 -5.38 -16.69 -13.26
C ASP A 169 -5.95 -16.95 -14.67
N PRO A 170 -5.81 -16.01 -15.61
CA PRO A 170 -6.33 -16.18 -16.97
C PRO A 170 -5.63 -17.31 -17.75
N ASN A 171 -4.45 -17.74 -17.32
CA ASN A 171 -3.69 -18.84 -17.94
C ASN A 171 -3.86 -20.17 -17.18
N TYR A 172 -4.83 -20.26 -16.27
CA TYR A 172 -5.05 -21.48 -15.51
C TYR A 172 -5.40 -22.64 -16.46
N HIS A 173 -4.79 -23.80 -16.20
CA HIS A 173 -4.89 -24.98 -17.06
C HIS A 173 -6.31 -25.57 -17.17
N ILE A 174 -7.20 -25.26 -16.22
CA ILE A 174 -8.63 -25.59 -16.28
C ILE A 174 -9.40 -24.30 -16.59
N PHE A 175 -10.04 -24.24 -17.75
CA PHE A 175 -10.90 -23.14 -18.14
C PHE A 175 -12.15 -23.66 -18.84
N TYR A 176 -13.17 -22.82 -18.89
CA TYR A 176 -14.43 -23.10 -19.55
C TYR A 176 -14.78 -21.92 -20.45
N ASP A 177 -14.85 -22.15 -21.76
CA ASP A 177 -15.22 -21.11 -22.70
C ASP A 177 -16.72 -20.83 -22.62
N ILE A 178 -17.05 -19.55 -22.43
CA ILE A 178 -18.42 -19.05 -22.50
C ILE A 178 -18.78 -18.84 -23.98
N PHE A 179 -17.84 -18.25 -24.73
CA PHE A 179 -17.89 -18.19 -26.20
C PHE A 179 -16.48 -17.94 -26.78
N GLU A 180 -16.31 -18.32 -28.04
CA GLU A 180 -15.09 -18.12 -28.83
C GLU A 180 -15.44 -17.58 -30.22
N ASN A 181 -14.52 -16.82 -30.81
CA ASN A 181 -14.64 -16.24 -32.16
C ASN A 181 -15.88 -15.34 -32.31
N GLY A 182 -16.10 -14.49 -31.30
CA GLY A 182 -17.12 -13.42 -31.31
C GLY A 182 -16.63 -12.21 -32.08
#